data_AF-A0A2T4TMW9-F1
#
_entry.id   AF-A0A2T4TMW9-F1
#
_cell.length_a   1.000
_cell.length_b   1.000
_cell.length_c   1.000
_cell.angle_alpha   90.00
_cell.angle_beta   90.00
_cell.angle_gamma   90.00
#
_symmetry.space_group_name_H-M   'P 1'
#
loop_
_entity.id
_entity.type
_entity.pdbx_description
1 polymer ?
#
loop_
_entity_poly.entity_id
_entity_poly.type
_entity_poly.pdbx_seq_one_letter_code
_entity_poly.pdbx_strand_id
1 'polypeptide(L)'
;MLMEVLLGLVVLVLLMVLRSGRKQEMPVGLMIFNLIPLSIAPVLLFMSIFFFDDPKADWRAYAAFFAVNSYPFLILAGMFCSFRLYRQGRHGWAWVPPAVFHGINLCFVAWVFLN
;
A
#
# COMPACT_ATOMS: atom_id res chain seq x y z
N MET A 1 -0.10 19.39 8.20
CA MET A 1 0.87 18.78 9.14
C MET A 1 0.79 17.25 9.20
N LEU A 2 -0.24 16.62 9.79
CA LEU A 2 -0.25 15.14 9.93
C LEU A 2 -0.18 14.38 8.58
N MET A 3 -0.94 14.83 7.58
CA MET A 3 -0.97 14.21 6.25
C MET A 3 0.36 14.33 5.49
N GLU A 4 1.03 15.49 5.63
CA GLU A 4 2.34 15.72 5.03
C GLU A 4 3.41 14.83 5.67
N VAL A 5 3.32 14.64 6.99
CA VAL A 5 4.19 13.71 7.73
C VAL A 5 3.96 12.26 7.28
N LEU A 6 2.70 11.84 7.15
CA LEU A 6 2.34 10.49 6.67
C LEU A 6 2.87 10.25 5.24
N LEU A 7 2.65 11.19 4.32
CA LEU A 7 3.14 11.10 2.95
C LEU A 7 4.67 11.05 2.92
N GLY A 8 5.35 11.91 3.68
CA GLY A 8 6.81 11.90 3.79
C GLY A 8 7.35 10.56 4.31
N LEU A 9 6.66 9.95 5.27
CA LEU A 9 7.03 8.64 5.81
C LEU A 9 6.81 7.52 4.79
N VAL A 10 5.71 7.53 4.04
CA VAL A 10 5.47 6.57 2.93
C VAL A 10 6.59 6.68 1.88
N VAL A 11 6.93 7.90 1.46
CA VAL A 11 8.01 8.12 0.47
C VAL A 11 9.35 7.64 1.00
N LEU A 12 9.67 7.95 2.26
CA LEU A 12 10.91 7.51 2.89
C LEU A 12 11.02 5.97 2.91
N VAL A 13 9.97 5.28 3.36
CA VAL A 13 9.93 3.80 3.43
C VAL A 13 9.99 3.21 2.02
N LEU A 14 9.28 3.78 1.05
CA LEU A 14 9.34 3.36 -0.36
C LEU A 14 10.77 3.44 -0.90
N LEU A 15 11.47 4.55 -0.68
CA LEU A 15 12.85 4.72 -1.11
C LEU A 15 13.79 3.70 -0.45
N MET A 16 13.59 3.40 0.84
CA MET A 16 14.34 2.35 1.54
C MET A 16 14.11 0.96 0.92
N VAL A 17 12.85 0.60 0.67
CA VAL A 17 12.47 -0.70 0.08
C VAL A 17 13.03 -0.82 -1.34
N LEU A 18 12.90 0.23 -2.17
CA LEU A 18 13.44 0.26 -3.53
C LEU A 18 14.97 0.18 -3.55
N ARG A 19 15.65 0.91 -2.66
CA ARG A 19 17.11 0.84 -2.53
C ARG A 19 17.56 -0.57 -2.13
N SER A 20 16.82 -1.24 -1.24
CA SER A 20 17.08 -2.64 -0.90
C SER A 20 16.89 -3.56 -2.10
N GLY A 21 15.86 -3.34 -2.92
CA GLY A 21 15.58 -4.14 -4.12
C GLY A 21 16.62 -3.98 -5.24
N ARG A 22 17.12 -2.75 -5.47
CA ARG A 22 18.11 -2.48 -6.54
C ARG A 22 19.46 -3.16 -6.34
N LYS A 23 19.88 -3.42 -5.10
CA LYS A 23 21.18 -4.06 -4.83
C LYS A 23 21.26 -5.53 -5.25
N GLN A 24 20.15 -6.16 -5.63
CA GLN A 24 20.02 -7.62 -5.67
C GLN A 24 19.34 -8.15 -6.93
N GLU A 25 19.46 -7.42 -8.04
CA GLU A 25 19.00 -7.86 -9.37
C GLU A 25 17.54 -8.37 -9.41
N MET A 26 16.64 -7.68 -8.69
CA MET A 26 15.22 -8.01 -8.71
C MET A 26 14.66 -7.90 -10.14
N PRO A 27 13.83 -8.85 -10.60
CA PRO A 27 13.22 -8.75 -11.91
C PRO A 27 12.32 -7.52 -11.97
N VAL A 28 12.49 -6.72 -13.02
CA VAL A 28 11.75 -5.46 -13.21
C VAL A 28 10.23 -5.70 -13.17
N GLY A 29 9.76 -6.82 -13.73
CA GLY A 29 8.35 -7.19 -13.71
C GLY A 29 7.80 -7.34 -12.28
N LEU A 30 8.53 -7.99 -11.38
CA LEU A 30 8.12 -8.11 -9.97
C LEU A 30 8.12 -6.73 -9.29
N MET A 31 9.13 -5.89 -9.58
CA MET A 31 9.20 -4.55 -9.01
C MET A 31 7.98 -3.71 -9.43
N ILE A 32 7.66 -3.69 -10.73
CA ILE A 32 6.47 -2.99 -11.25
C ILE A 32 5.20 -3.55 -10.62
N PHE A 33 5.05 -4.88 -10.58
CA PHE A 33 3.87 -5.52 -10.03
C PHE A 33 3.64 -5.19 -8.54
N ASN A 34 4.70 -5.01 -7.76
CA ASN A 34 4.60 -4.58 -6.35
C ASN A 34 4.26 -3.09 -6.19
N LEU A 35 4.56 -2.25 -7.18
CA LEU A 35 4.29 -0.81 -7.13
C LEU A 35 2.84 -0.46 -7.51
N ILE A 36 2.21 -1.25 -8.38
CA ILE A 36 0.85 -0.96 -8.86
C ILE A 36 -0.15 -0.81 -7.70
N PRO A 37 -0.21 -1.68 -6.67
CA PRO A 37 -1.18 -1.51 -5.59
C PRO A 37 -1.03 -0.20 -4.82
N LEU A 38 0.16 0.40 -4.81
CA LEU A 38 0.43 1.68 -4.15
C LEU A 38 -0.22 2.87 -4.88
N SER A 39 -0.58 2.72 -6.15
CA SER A 39 -1.18 3.81 -6.97
C SER A 39 -2.53 4.30 -6.45
N ILE A 40 -3.26 3.48 -5.69
CA ILE A 40 -4.55 3.87 -5.10
C ILE A 40 -4.38 4.72 -3.83
N ALA A 41 -3.18 4.69 -3.22
CA ALA A 41 -2.92 5.35 -1.94
C ALA A 41 -3.24 6.85 -1.93
N PRO A 42 -2.89 7.66 -2.96
CA PRO A 42 -3.22 9.09 -2.95
C PRO A 42 -4.74 9.34 -2.92
N VAL A 43 -5.52 8.52 -3.63
CA VAL A 43 -6.98 8.63 -3.67
C VAL A 43 -7.58 8.28 -2.31
N LEU A 44 -7.14 7.17 -1.72
CA LEU A 44 -7.59 6.75 -0.38
C LEU A 44 -7.21 7.77 0.69
N LEU A 45 -6.00 8.33 0.61
CA LEU A 45 -5.52 9.39 1.48
C LEU A 45 -6.42 10.63 1.40
N PHE A 46 -6.75 11.07 0.19
CA PHE A 46 -7.65 12.19 -0.05
C PHE A 46 -9.07 11.91 0.49
N MET A 47 -9.63 10.74 0.19
CA MET A 47 -10.98 10.37 0.66
C MET A 47 -11.07 10.29 2.19
N SER A 48 -9.99 9.86 2.86
CA SER A 48 -9.97 9.74 4.32
C SER A 48 -10.15 11.07 5.06
N ILE A 49 -9.89 12.21 4.39
CA ILE A 49 -10.08 13.55 4.97
C ILE A 49 -11.57 13.80 5.26
N PHE A 50 -12.46 13.27 4.41
CA PHE A 50 -13.90 13.45 4.55
C PHE A 50 -14.54 12.57 5.63
N PHE A 51 -13.80 11.67 6.27
CA PHE A 51 -14.33 10.87 7.39
C PHE A 51 -14.70 11.72 8.60
N PHE A 52 -14.15 12.93 8.70
CA PHE A 52 -14.42 13.87 9.78
C PHE A 52 -15.44 14.95 9.40
N ASP A 53 -16.05 14.86 8.22
CA ASP A 53 -17.05 15.84 7.75
C ASP A 53 -18.43 15.62 8.42
N ASP A 54 -18.65 14.45 9.05
CA ASP A 54 -19.84 14.19 9.85
C ASP A 54 -19.72 14.86 11.24
N PRO A 55 -20.62 15.79 11.61
CA PRO A 55 -20.62 16.42 12.93
C PRO A 55 -20.90 15.43 14.08
N LYS A 56 -21.31 14.19 13.78
CA LYS A 56 -21.48 13.08 14.73
C LYS A 56 -20.35 12.05 14.66
N ALA A 57 -19.22 12.38 14.03
CA ALA A 57 -18.08 11.48 13.91
C ALA A 57 -17.62 10.95 15.28
N ASP A 58 -17.83 9.66 15.50
CA ASP A 58 -17.40 8.92 16.69
C ASP A 58 -16.00 8.33 16.49
N TRP A 59 -15.46 7.62 17.48
CA TRP A 59 -14.16 6.94 17.43
C TRP A 59 -13.96 6.07 16.17
N ARG A 60 -15.06 5.60 15.56
CA ARG A 60 -15.07 4.84 14.30
C ARG A 60 -14.46 5.61 13.13
N ALA A 61 -14.69 6.92 13.04
CA ALA A 61 -14.11 7.76 12.00
C ALA A 61 -12.58 7.82 12.13
N TYR A 62 -12.07 7.96 13.36
CA TYR A 62 -10.64 7.89 13.65
C TYR A 62 -10.05 6.52 13.31
N ALA A 63 -10.74 5.42 13.68
CA ALA A 63 -10.30 4.07 13.36
C ALA A 63 -10.23 3.84 11.84
N ALA A 64 -11.25 4.27 11.09
CA ALA A 64 -11.28 4.20 9.64
C ALA A 64 -10.15 5.06 9.02
N PHE A 65 -9.94 6.27 9.54
CA PHE A 65 -8.86 7.15 9.10
C PHE A 65 -7.50 6.46 9.26
N PHE A 66 -7.18 5.95 10.45
CA PHE A 66 -5.92 5.24 10.68
C PHE A 66 -5.78 3.97 9.84
N ALA A 67 -6.85 3.19 9.68
CA ALA A 67 -6.84 2.00 8.84
C ALA A 67 -6.47 2.34 7.39
N VAL A 68 -7.15 3.32 6.79
CA VAL A 68 -6.90 3.77 5.41
C VAL A 68 -5.50 4.37 5.26
N ASN A 69 -5.07 5.19 6.21
CA ASN A 69 -3.75 5.83 6.18
C ASN A 69 -2.60 4.85 6.46
N SER A 70 -2.87 3.71 7.11
CA SER A 70 -1.89 2.64 7.33
C SER A 70 -1.70 1.72 6.13
N TYR A 71 -2.68 1.69 5.21
CA TYR A 71 -2.70 0.78 4.05
C TYR A 71 -1.45 0.87 3.15
N PRO A 72 -0.91 2.06 2.82
CA PRO A 72 0.32 2.16 2.03
C PRO A 72 1.52 1.47 2.70
N PHE A 73 1.61 1.53 4.04
CA PHE A 73 2.67 0.84 4.78
C PHE A 73 2.52 -0.68 4.73
N LEU A 74 1.29 -1.20 4.73
CA LEU A 74 1.03 -2.63 4.53
C LEU A 74 1.46 -3.09 3.13
N ILE A 75 1.18 -2.30 2.09
CA ILE A 75 1.65 -2.58 0.73
C ILE A 75 3.19 -2.60 0.69
N LEU A 76 3.84 -1.61 1.31
CA LEU A 76 5.31 -1.55 1.37
C LEU A 76 5.92 -2.72 2.15
N ALA A 77 5.30 -3.15 3.25
CA ALA A 77 5.69 -4.34 3.99
C ALA A 77 5.53 -5.61 3.14
N GLY A 78 4.44 -5.70 2.36
CA GLY A 78 4.21 -6.75 1.37
C GLY A 78 5.29 -6.79 0.30
N MET A 79 5.65 -5.63 -0.25
CA MET A 79 6.73 -5.47 -1.23
C MET A 79 8.08 -5.92 -0.66
N PHE A 80 8.41 -5.53 0.57
CA PHE A 80 9.61 -5.99 1.25
C PHE A 80 9.60 -7.51 1.46
N CYS A 81 8.47 -8.09 1.85
CA CYS A 81 8.31 -9.54 2.00
C CYS A 81 8.48 -10.28 0.66
N SER A 82 7.86 -9.77 -0.41
CA SER A 82 8.00 -10.27 -1.79
C SER A 82 9.47 -10.31 -2.21
N PHE A 83 10.21 -9.22 -2.01
CA PHE A 83 11.64 -9.16 -2.32
C PHE A 83 12.43 -10.15 -1.47
N ARG A 84 12.12 -10.27 -0.18
CA ARG A 84 12.78 -11.23 0.71
C ARG A 84 12.53 -12.68 0.27
N LEU A 85 11.31 -13.03 -0.12
CA LEU A 85 10.96 -14.37 -0.62
C LEU A 85 11.68 -14.68 -1.93
N TYR A 86 11.75 -13.72 -2.85
CA TYR A 86 12.48 -13.86 -4.10
C TYR A 86 13.96 -14.16 -3.84
N ARG A 87 14.59 -13.45 -2.89
CA ARG A 87 15.99 -13.67 -2.48
C ARG A 87 16.24 -15.05 -1.88
N GLN A 88 15.23 -15.64 -1.25
CA GLN A 88 15.34 -16.99 -0.68
C GLN A 88 15.16 -18.09 -1.73
N GLY A 89 15.15 -17.75 -3.03
CA GLY A 89 14.89 -18.69 -4.12
C GLY A 89 13.43 -19.10 -4.26
N ARG A 90 12.53 -18.51 -3.45
CA ARG A 90 11.08 -18.82 -3.47
C ARG A 90 10.37 -17.93 -4.49
N HIS A 91 10.80 -18.02 -5.76
CA HIS A 91 10.36 -17.12 -6.82
C HIS A 91 8.84 -17.09 -7.00
N GLY A 92 8.15 -18.24 -6.95
CA GLY A 92 6.69 -18.30 -7.04
C GLY A 92 5.99 -17.58 -5.88
N TRP A 93 6.49 -17.76 -4.65
CA TRP A 93 5.94 -17.14 -3.45
C TRP A 93 6.15 -15.63 -3.39
N ALA A 94 7.18 -15.10 -4.08
CA ALA A 94 7.43 -13.67 -4.16
C ALA A 94 6.27 -12.89 -4.81
N TRP A 95 5.48 -13.53 -5.67
CA TRP A 95 4.32 -12.90 -6.32
C TRP A 95 3.07 -12.87 -5.44
N VAL A 96 3.02 -13.67 -4.37
CA VAL A 96 1.82 -13.79 -3.52
C VAL A 96 1.52 -12.48 -2.78
N PRO A 97 2.46 -11.82 -2.08
CA PRO A 97 2.16 -10.57 -1.39
C PRO A 97 1.55 -9.49 -2.30
N PRO A 98 2.15 -9.13 -3.45
CA PRO A 98 1.55 -8.13 -4.32
C PRO A 98 0.21 -8.61 -4.90
N ALA A 99 0.05 -9.89 -5.24
CA ALA A 99 -1.21 -10.42 -5.78
C ALA A 99 -2.39 -10.25 -4.78
N VAL A 100 -2.14 -10.42 -3.48
CA VAL A 100 -3.14 -10.18 -2.44
C VAL A 100 -3.59 -8.71 -2.44
N PHE A 101 -2.65 -7.76 -2.51
CA PHE A 101 -2.99 -6.33 -2.55
C PHE A 101 -3.68 -5.91 -3.85
N HIS A 102 -3.31 -6.51 -4.99
CA HIS A 102 -4.06 -6.36 -6.23
C HIS A 102 -5.51 -6.85 -6.08
N GLY A 103 -5.72 -8.03 -5.50
CA GLY A 103 -7.05 -8.57 -5.23
C GLY A 103 -7.88 -7.64 -4.35
N ILE A 104 -7.31 -7.14 -3.25
CA ILE A 104 -7.97 -6.18 -2.35
C ILE A 104 -8.36 -4.90 -3.12
N ASN A 105 -7.43 -4.32 -3.89
CA ASN A 105 -7.70 -3.12 -4.67
C ASN A 105 -8.78 -3.35 -5.74
N LEU A 106 -8.74 -4.48 -6.44
CA LEU A 106 -9.76 -4.83 -7.44
C LEU A 106 -11.14 -5.03 -6.79
N CYS A 107 -11.21 -5.71 -5.65
CA CYS A 107 -12.45 -5.84 -4.89
C CYS A 107 -12.99 -4.48 -4.44
N PHE A 108 -12.13 -3.59 -3.97
CA PHE A 108 -12.52 -2.23 -3.60
C PHE A 108 -13.06 -1.44 -4.80
N VAL A 109 -12.32 -1.45 -5.93
CA VAL A 109 -12.76 -0.79 -7.17
C VAL A 109 -14.08 -1.36 -7.66
N ALA A 110 -14.23 -2.68 -7.71
CA ALA A 110 -15.47 -3.33 -8.09
C ALA A 110 -16.63 -2.94 -7.16
N TRP A 111 -16.40 -2.89 -5.85
CA TRP A 111 -17.41 -2.45 -4.89
C TRP A 111 -17.86 -1.01 -5.14
N VAL A 112 -16.94 -0.10 -5.46
CA VAL A 112 -17.23 1.32 -5.79
C VAL A 112 -18.04 1.47 -7.08
N PHE A 113 -17.83 0.63 -8.09
CA PHE A 113 -18.54 0.74 -9.37
C PHE A 113 -19.85 -0.06 -9.45
N LEU A 114 -20.05 -1.04 -8.55
CA LEU A 114 -21.22 -1.91 -8.54
C LEU A 114 -22.26 -1.54 -7.46
N ASN A 115 -21.94 -0.60 -6.57
CA ASN A 115 -22.88 0.03 -5.62
C ASN A 115 -23.07 1.50 -5.97
#